data_AF-A0A2T0VF71-F1
#
_entry.id   AF-A0A2T0VF71-F1
#
_cell.length_a   1.000
_cell.length_b   1.000
_cell.length_c   1.000
_cell.angle_alpha   90.00
_cell.angle_beta   90.00
_cell.angle_gamma   90.00
#
_symmetry.space_group_name_H-M   'P 1'
#
loop_
_entity.id
_entity.type
_entity.pdbx_description
1 polymer ?
#
loop_
_entity_poly.entity_id
_entity_poly.type
_entity_poly.pdbx_seq_one_letter_code
_entity_poly.pdbx_strand_id
1 'polypeptide(L)'
;MGAVRASAALASGCAAGDAGVGYGAAPSLVSGGGVAGTTSADLAAFGARFNAIRASACLPPIPPSNIRYDDCLQQRLFWVAEDPSTNRGSAWGHQPTRSDGAAVVGCDGNLAGGSGYTGATAADRWWQSPSHQQSLYRPASTANAASICIGFAMTHGGLPNEPASFARAAAVRYAC
;
A
#
# COMPACT_ATOMS: atom_id res chain seq x y z
N MET A 1 -43.28 25.49 -17.66
CA MET A 1 -42.12 25.35 -16.76
C MET A 1 -42.02 23.90 -16.34
N GLY A 2 -40.86 23.27 -16.50
CA GLY A 2 -40.65 21.86 -16.13
C GLY A 2 -39.77 21.13 -17.14
N ALA A 3 -38.54 21.61 -17.35
CA ALA A 3 -37.54 20.88 -18.11
C ALA A 3 -37.15 19.62 -17.32
N VAL A 4 -37.49 18.45 -17.85
CA VAL A 4 -36.94 17.17 -17.41
C VAL A 4 -35.44 17.24 -17.67
N ARG A 5 -34.64 17.35 -16.60
CA ARG A 5 -33.19 17.27 -16.70
C ARG A 5 -32.83 15.87 -17.18
N ALA A 6 -32.31 15.82 -18.40
CA ALA A 6 -31.66 14.66 -18.97
C ALA A 6 -30.62 14.11 -17.98
N SER A 7 -30.71 12.82 -17.69
CA SER A 7 -29.62 12.05 -17.09
C SER A 7 -28.37 12.22 -17.95
N ALA A 8 -27.36 12.88 -17.41
CA ALA A 8 -26.05 12.96 -18.04
C ALA A 8 -25.38 11.58 -17.93
N ALA A 9 -25.49 10.79 -19.01
CA ALA A 9 -24.62 9.66 -19.25
C ALA A 9 -23.18 10.17 -19.42
N LEU A 10 -22.28 9.75 -18.53
CA LEU A 10 -20.86 9.68 -18.83
C LEU A 10 -20.56 8.24 -19.25
N ALA A 11 -20.27 8.05 -20.54
CA ALA A 11 -19.66 6.83 -21.01
C ALA A 11 -18.13 6.90 -20.80
N SER A 12 -17.58 5.96 -20.02
CA SER A 12 -16.26 5.33 -20.28
C SER A 12 -16.23 3.97 -19.55
N GLY A 13 -16.88 2.95 -20.10
CA GLY A 13 -16.23 2.00 -21.00
C GLY A 13 -15.93 0.64 -20.35
N CYS A 14 -15.99 0.56 -19.01
CA CYS A 14 -15.62 -0.65 -18.28
C CYS A 14 -16.74 -1.04 -17.32
N ALA A 15 -17.09 -2.32 -17.29
CA ALA A 15 -18.09 -2.82 -16.36
C ALA A 15 -17.63 -2.52 -14.93
N ALA A 16 -18.48 -1.85 -14.15
CA ALA A 16 -18.20 -1.59 -12.76
C ALA A 16 -18.07 -2.94 -12.03
N GLY A 17 -16.85 -3.29 -11.62
CA GLY A 17 -16.64 -4.35 -10.65
C GLY A 17 -16.79 -3.77 -9.27
N ASP A 18 -17.75 -4.26 -8.49
CA ASP A 18 -17.83 -3.90 -7.07
C ASP A 18 -16.61 -4.46 -6.35
N ALA A 19 -15.80 -3.55 -5.81
CA ALA A 19 -14.61 -3.91 -5.05
C ALA A 19 -14.93 -4.62 -3.73
N GLY A 20 -16.18 -4.58 -3.27
CA GLY A 20 -16.62 -5.10 -1.97
C GLY A 20 -16.05 -4.31 -0.77
N VAL A 21 -16.53 -4.66 0.42
CA VAL A 21 -15.99 -4.23 1.72
C VAL A 21 -15.46 -5.46 2.47
N GLY A 22 -14.62 -5.28 3.48
CA GLY A 22 -14.08 -6.40 4.28
C GLY A 22 -12.69 -6.85 3.86
N TYR A 23 -11.74 -5.92 3.86
CA TYR A 23 -10.31 -6.23 3.79
C TYR A 23 -9.87 -7.05 5.02
N GLY A 24 -8.72 -7.73 4.92
CA GLY A 24 -8.17 -8.47 6.05
C GLY A 24 -7.96 -7.60 7.31
N ALA A 25 -7.65 -8.24 8.43
CA ALA A 25 -7.25 -7.53 9.65
C ALA A 25 -5.72 -7.40 9.71
N ALA A 26 -5.24 -6.28 10.23
CA ALA A 26 -3.83 -6.13 10.58
C ALA A 26 -3.68 -6.12 12.11
N PRO A 27 -2.58 -6.70 12.64
CA PRO A 27 -2.41 -6.90 14.07
C PRO A 27 -2.09 -5.64 14.88
N SER A 28 -1.83 -4.49 14.24
CA SER A 28 -1.41 -3.26 14.93
C SER A 28 -0.20 -3.47 15.85
N LEU A 29 0.78 -4.25 15.38
CA LEU A 29 2.00 -4.53 16.14
C LEU A 29 2.76 -3.24 16.46
N VAL A 30 3.52 -3.26 17.55
CA VAL A 30 4.53 -2.25 17.87
C VAL A 30 5.88 -2.95 17.87
N SER A 31 6.87 -2.35 17.21
CA SER A 31 8.21 -2.92 17.14
C SER A 31 8.95 -2.83 18.49
N GLY A 32 10.10 -3.50 18.61
CA GLY A 32 10.92 -3.46 19.82
C GLY A 32 11.41 -2.04 20.17
N GLY A 33 11.65 -1.21 19.15
CA GLY A 33 11.98 0.21 19.28
C GLY A 33 10.79 1.15 19.44
N GLY A 34 9.55 0.63 19.52
CA GLY A 34 8.35 1.42 19.76
C GLY A 34 7.69 2.02 18.50
N VAL A 35 8.09 1.61 17.30
CA VAL A 35 7.46 2.06 16.05
C VAL A 35 6.11 1.37 15.88
N ALA A 36 5.05 2.14 15.62
CA ALA A 36 3.72 1.60 15.40
C ALA A 36 3.62 0.98 13.99
N GLY A 37 3.03 -0.21 13.89
CA GLY A 37 2.85 -0.96 12.65
C GLY A 37 1.50 -0.75 11.97
N THR A 38 1.22 -1.63 11.00
CA THR A 38 0.03 -1.58 10.16
C THR A 38 -1.23 -1.77 11.00
N THR A 39 -2.17 -0.85 10.87
CA THR A 39 -3.51 -0.98 11.46
C THR A 39 -4.51 -1.52 10.43
N SER A 40 -5.61 -2.09 10.89
CA SER A 40 -6.71 -2.49 9.99
C SER A 40 -7.31 -1.31 9.24
N ALA A 41 -7.23 -0.09 9.79
CA ALA A 41 -7.65 1.13 9.10
C ALA A 41 -6.72 1.47 7.92
N ASP A 42 -5.40 1.31 8.08
CA ASP A 42 -4.43 1.50 6.99
C ASP A 42 -4.69 0.51 5.85
N LEU A 43 -4.89 -0.77 6.19
CA LEU A 43 -5.15 -1.83 5.23
C LEU A 43 -6.48 -1.62 4.49
N ALA A 44 -7.54 -1.21 5.21
CA ALA A 44 -8.82 -0.90 4.60
C ALA A 44 -8.74 0.32 3.68
N ALA A 45 -8.05 1.39 4.09
CA ALA A 45 -7.84 2.58 3.28
C ALA A 45 -7.03 2.27 2.01
N PHE A 46 -5.96 1.48 2.15
CA PHE A 46 -5.17 0.99 1.02
C PHE A 46 -6.03 0.17 0.06
N GLY A 47 -6.70 -0.87 0.55
CA GLY A 47 -7.49 -1.78 -0.27
C GLY A 47 -8.62 -1.07 -1.03
N ALA A 48 -9.33 -0.17 -0.35
CA ALA A 48 -10.40 0.63 -0.95
C ALA A 48 -9.87 1.49 -2.10
N ARG A 49 -8.76 2.21 -1.86
CA ARG A 49 -8.17 3.07 -2.89
C ARG A 49 -7.56 2.27 -4.03
N PHE A 50 -6.85 1.18 -3.73
CA PHE A 50 -6.23 0.29 -4.71
C PHE A 50 -7.27 -0.25 -5.71
N ASN A 51 -8.38 -0.79 -5.21
CA ASN A 51 -9.43 -1.31 -6.08
C ASN A 51 -10.21 -0.21 -6.80
N ALA A 52 -10.41 0.97 -6.19
CA ALA A 52 -10.99 2.12 -6.89
C ALA A 52 -10.13 2.56 -8.08
N ILE A 53 -8.80 2.59 -7.91
CA ILE A 53 -7.84 2.86 -8.99
C ILE A 53 -7.98 1.80 -10.09
N ARG A 54 -7.98 0.51 -9.72
CA ARG A 54 -8.16 -0.59 -10.69
C ARG A 54 -9.44 -0.45 -11.49
N ALA A 55 -10.58 -0.23 -10.83
CA ALA A 55 -11.86 -0.04 -11.47
C ALA A 55 -11.84 1.16 -12.44
N SER A 56 -11.27 2.30 -12.02
CA SER A 56 -11.13 3.49 -12.88
C SER A 56 -10.24 3.26 -14.10
N ALA A 57 -9.30 2.32 -14.00
CA ALA A 57 -8.39 1.92 -15.05
C ALA A 57 -8.85 0.66 -15.80
N CYS A 58 -10.12 0.25 -15.64
CA CYS A 58 -10.70 -0.89 -16.34
C CYS A 58 -10.07 -2.25 -16.01
N LEU A 59 -9.43 -2.34 -14.84
CA LEU A 59 -8.87 -3.58 -14.32
C LEU A 59 -9.87 -4.21 -13.35
N PRO A 60 -10.09 -5.54 -13.40
CA PRO A 60 -10.94 -6.20 -12.44
C PRO A 60 -10.43 -5.95 -11.00
N PRO A 61 -11.30 -5.56 -10.05
CA PRO A 61 -10.92 -5.41 -8.65
C PRO A 61 -10.35 -6.71 -8.09
N ILE A 62 -9.37 -6.60 -7.19
CA ILE A 62 -8.91 -7.76 -6.41
C ILE A 62 -9.95 -8.05 -5.32
N PRO A 63 -10.35 -9.31 -5.07
CA PRO A 63 -11.25 -9.62 -3.96
C PRO A 63 -10.71 -9.04 -2.63
N PRO A 64 -11.54 -8.42 -1.77
CA PRO A 64 -11.09 -7.85 -0.50
C PRO A 64 -10.28 -8.82 0.37
N SER A 65 -10.67 -10.10 0.38
CA SER A 65 -9.97 -11.17 1.11
C SER A 65 -8.57 -11.49 0.58
N ASN A 66 -8.23 -11.02 -0.62
CA ASN A 66 -6.91 -11.17 -1.23
C ASN A 66 -6.01 -9.95 -1.05
N ILE A 67 -6.51 -8.86 -0.47
CA ILE A 67 -5.69 -7.73 -0.02
C ILE A 67 -5.45 -7.90 1.48
N ARG A 68 -4.20 -8.22 1.84
CA ARG A 68 -3.84 -8.77 3.14
C ARG A 68 -2.71 -7.99 3.78
N TYR A 69 -2.70 -7.98 5.10
CA TYR A 69 -1.51 -7.63 5.88
C TYR A 69 -0.38 -8.59 5.51
N ASP A 70 0.84 -8.07 5.36
CA ASP A 70 2.04 -8.84 5.06
C ASP A 70 3.10 -8.63 6.16
N ASP A 71 3.39 -9.70 6.90
CA ASP A 71 4.30 -9.67 8.05
C ASP A 71 5.76 -9.50 7.63
N CYS A 72 6.15 -10.07 6.48
CA CYS A 72 7.51 -9.96 5.97
C CYS A 72 7.82 -8.52 5.52
N LEU A 73 6.86 -7.85 4.86
CA LEU A 73 6.97 -6.42 4.56
C LEU A 73 6.97 -5.57 5.84
N GLN A 74 6.13 -5.89 6.84
CA GLN A 74 6.11 -5.17 8.11
C GLN A 74 7.47 -5.22 8.83
N GLN A 75 8.09 -6.40 8.88
CA GLN A 75 9.42 -6.59 9.47
C GLN A 75 10.45 -5.70 8.77
N ARG A 76 10.41 -5.61 7.44
CA ARG A 76 11.28 -4.72 6.67
C ARG A 76 11.06 -3.26 7.04
N LEU A 77 9.82 -2.82 7.13
CA LEU A 77 9.50 -1.43 7.44
C LEU A 77 9.89 -1.04 8.87
N PHE A 78 9.69 -1.92 9.85
CA PHE A 78 10.21 -1.70 11.21
C PHE A 78 11.72 -1.61 11.22
N TRP A 79 12.40 -2.52 10.51
CA TRP A 79 13.85 -2.48 10.38
C TRP A 79 14.35 -1.19 9.73
N VAL A 80 13.64 -0.59 8.76
CA VAL A 80 14.04 0.73 8.25
C VAL A 80 13.73 1.83 9.27
N ALA A 81 12.55 1.81 9.87
CA ALA A 81 12.08 2.85 10.76
C ALA A 81 12.88 2.92 12.08
N GLU A 82 13.54 1.84 12.48
CA GLU A 82 14.39 1.80 13.67
C GLU A 82 15.85 2.17 13.37
N ASP A 83 16.20 2.59 12.16
CA ASP A 83 17.56 3.04 11.86
C ASP A 83 17.91 4.25 12.74
N PRO A 84 19.04 4.25 13.47
CA PRO A 84 19.33 5.32 14.43
C PRO A 84 19.74 6.65 13.76
N SER A 85 19.76 6.72 12.42
CA SER A 85 20.06 7.93 11.67
C SER A 85 18.94 8.96 11.77
N THR A 86 19.31 10.23 11.90
CA THR A 86 18.34 11.34 11.77
C THR A 86 17.98 11.64 10.31
N ASN A 87 18.67 11.02 9.34
CA ASN A 87 18.32 11.11 7.93
C ASN A 87 17.18 10.13 7.62
N ARG A 88 15.99 10.66 7.31
CA ARG A 88 14.78 9.88 7.00
C ARG A 88 14.93 8.94 5.79
N GLY A 89 15.87 9.22 4.89
CA GLY A 89 16.19 8.40 3.73
C GLY A 89 17.22 7.29 4.02
N SER A 90 17.75 7.24 5.24
CA SER A 90 18.67 6.19 5.65
C SER A 90 17.95 4.84 5.72
N ALA A 91 18.68 3.76 5.41
CA ALA A 91 18.14 2.40 5.29
C ALA A 91 16.93 2.23 4.35
N TRP A 92 16.57 3.25 3.55
CA TRP A 92 15.43 3.20 2.63
C TRP A 92 15.88 2.77 1.22
N GLY A 93 15.07 1.91 0.58
CA GLY A 93 15.30 1.45 -0.79
C GLY A 93 15.38 -0.08 -0.91
N HIS A 94 15.64 -0.54 -2.14
CA HIS A 94 15.65 -1.98 -2.49
C HIS A 94 16.94 -2.71 -2.10
N GLN A 95 18.05 -1.99 -1.95
CA GLN A 95 19.34 -2.50 -1.46
C GLN A 95 19.87 -1.62 -0.33
N PRO A 96 19.14 -1.49 0.78
CA PRO A 96 19.47 -0.56 1.83
C PRO A 96 20.55 -1.12 2.75
N THR A 97 21.26 -0.21 3.41
CA THR A 97 22.15 -0.49 4.52
C THR A 97 21.73 0.40 5.67
N ARG A 98 21.62 -0.16 6.88
CA ARG A 98 21.42 0.64 8.08
C ARG A 98 22.70 1.34 8.51
N SER A 99 22.52 2.50 9.11
CA SER A 99 23.61 3.33 9.63
C SER A 99 24.40 2.66 10.76
N ASP A 100 23.79 1.73 11.48
CA ASP A 100 24.42 0.92 12.53
C ASP A 100 24.97 -0.43 12.07
N GLY A 101 24.88 -0.72 10.76
CA GLY A 101 25.38 -1.98 10.17
C GLY A 101 24.53 -3.21 10.46
N ALA A 102 23.34 -3.07 11.07
CA ALA A 102 22.46 -4.22 11.29
C ALA A 102 22.06 -4.87 9.96
N ALA A 103 22.06 -6.21 9.93
CA ALA A 103 21.73 -6.98 8.74
C ALA A 103 20.27 -6.76 8.32
N VAL A 104 20.03 -6.76 7.00
CA VAL A 104 18.70 -6.64 6.39
C VAL A 104 17.78 -7.78 6.86
N VAL A 105 16.57 -7.43 7.31
CA VAL A 105 15.48 -8.38 7.61
C VAL A 105 14.20 -8.00 6.86
N GLY A 106 13.29 -8.98 6.73
CA GLY A 106 12.01 -8.81 6.04
C GLY A 106 12.10 -8.86 4.51
N CYS A 107 10.97 -8.59 3.85
CA CYS A 107 10.83 -8.68 2.40
C CYS A 107 10.83 -7.31 1.74
N ASP A 108 11.29 -7.25 0.49
CA ASP A 108 11.20 -6.05 -0.34
C ASP A 108 9.87 -5.99 -1.10
N GLY A 109 9.51 -4.81 -1.56
CA GLY A 109 8.29 -4.57 -2.33
C GLY A 109 8.30 -3.19 -2.96
N ASN A 110 7.15 -2.75 -3.46
CA ASN A 110 6.99 -1.35 -3.83
C ASN A 110 7.00 -0.51 -2.55
N LEU A 111 7.88 0.49 -2.49
CA LEU A 111 8.08 1.31 -1.30
C LEU A 111 7.48 2.71 -1.50
N ALA A 112 6.85 3.26 -0.47
CA ALA A 112 6.38 4.64 -0.45
C ALA A 112 6.44 5.19 0.98
N GLY A 113 6.66 6.49 1.15
CA GLY A 113 6.67 7.06 2.49
C GLY A 113 6.76 8.59 2.49
N GLY A 114 6.44 9.17 3.64
CA GLY A 114 6.44 10.60 3.85
C GLY A 114 5.51 11.05 4.98
N SER A 115 5.58 12.33 5.31
CA SER A 115 4.65 12.97 6.24
C SER A 115 3.23 13.01 5.67
N GLY A 116 2.24 12.65 6.49
CA GLY A 116 0.82 12.62 6.14
C GLY A 116 0.42 11.46 5.22
N TYR A 117 1.31 10.48 4.99
CA TYR A 117 0.96 9.32 4.18
C TYR A 117 -0.08 8.45 4.90
N THR A 118 -1.03 7.97 4.12
CA THR A 118 -2.01 6.95 4.50
C THR A 118 -1.89 5.76 3.54
N GLY A 119 -2.53 4.62 3.85
CA GLY A 119 -2.63 3.51 2.89
C GLY A 119 -3.22 3.93 1.54
N ALA A 120 -4.21 4.83 1.53
CA ALA A 120 -4.78 5.38 0.30
C ALA A 120 -3.76 6.23 -0.48
N THR A 121 -3.03 7.11 0.22
CA THR A 121 -1.98 7.92 -0.41
C THR A 121 -0.89 7.06 -1.03
N ALA A 122 -0.47 5.97 -0.36
CA ALA A 122 0.51 5.03 -0.93
C ALA A 122 0.01 4.39 -2.23
N ALA A 123 -1.25 3.94 -2.27
CA ALA A 123 -1.88 3.38 -3.47
C ALA A 123 -1.85 4.37 -4.65
N ASP A 124 -2.16 5.65 -4.40
CA ASP A 124 -2.09 6.72 -5.40
C ASP A 124 -0.68 6.93 -5.93
N ARG A 125 0.32 6.98 -5.04
CA ARG A 125 1.72 7.20 -5.44
C ARG A 125 2.26 6.07 -6.29
N TRP A 126 1.94 4.82 -5.96
CA TRP A 126 2.35 3.68 -6.77
C TRP A 126 1.66 3.65 -8.13
N TRP A 127 0.39 4.06 -8.23
CA TRP A 127 -0.28 4.18 -9.52
C TRP A 127 0.34 5.27 -10.42
N GLN A 128 0.77 6.39 -9.83
CA GLN A 128 1.38 7.51 -10.54
C GLN A 128 2.84 7.26 -10.96
N SER A 129 3.46 6.16 -10.50
CA SER A 129 4.84 5.83 -10.80
C SER A 129 4.91 4.61 -11.73
N PRO A 130 5.41 4.73 -12.98
CA PRO A 130 5.30 3.67 -13.98
C PRO A 130 5.88 2.31 -13.54
N SER A 131 7.02 2.28 -12.87
CA SER A 131 7.64 1.03 -12.40
C SER A 131 6.79 0.35 -11.32
N HIS A 132 6.33 1.11 -10.33
CA HIS A 132 5.48 0.61 -9.26
C HIS A 132 4.10 0.19 -9.77
N GLN A 133 3.52 0.96 -10.69
CA GLN A 133 2.27 0.65 -11.37
C GLN A 133 2.39 -0.68 -12.11
N GLN A 134 3.46 -0.84 -12.90
CA GLN A 134 3.69 -2.04 -13.68
C GLN A 134 3.94 -3.26 -12.80
N SER A 135 4.66 -3.14 -11.68
CA SER A 135 4.92 -4.28 -10.79
C SER A 135 3.66 -4.74 -10.03
N LEU A 136 2.90 -3.77 -9.48
CA LEU A 136 1.83 -4.04 -8.51
C LEU A 136 0.43 -4.13 -9.15
N TYR A 137 0.11 -3.25 -10.10
CA TYR A 137 -1.20 -3.22 -10.74
C TYR A 137 -1.24 -4.06 -12.02
N ARG A 138 -0.09 -4.17 -12.72
CA ARG A 138 0.06 -4.81 -14.04
C ARG A 138 -1.07 -4.45 -15.01
N PRO A 139 -1.19 -3.16 -15.42
CA PRO A 139 -2.34 -2.69 -16.21
C PRO A 139 -2.47 -3.37 -17.58
N ALA A 140 -1.37 -3.90 -18.14
CA ALA A 140 -1.42 -4.68 -19.38
C ALA A 140 -1.94 -6.12 -19.21
N SER A 141 -2.30 -6.55 -17.99
CA SER A 141 -2.73 -7.91 -17.68
C SER A 141 -4.20 -7.96 -17.25
N THR A 142 -4.98 -8.81 -17.91
CA THR A 142 -6.35 -9.19 -17.51
C THR A 142 -6.36 -10.49 -16.70
N ALA A 143 -5.22 -10.89 -16.12
CA ALA A 143 -5.12 -12.09 -15.31
C ALA A 143 -6.22 -12.13 -14.25
N ASN A 144 -6.74 -13.35 -14.00
CA ASN A 144 -7.85 -13.57 -13.08
C ASN A 144 -7.56 -12.91 -11.72
N ALA A 145 -8.29 -11.85 -11.39
CA ALA A 145 -8.10 -11.11 -10.14
C ALA A 145 -8.31 -11.99 -8.91
N ALA A 146 -9.09 -13.07 -9.02
CA ALA A 146 -9.29 -14.01 -7.93
C ALA A 146 -8.04 -14.83 -7.56
N SER A 147 -7.07 -14.98 -8.47
CA SER A 147 -5.80 -15.70 -8.21
C SER A 147 -4.65 -14.77 -7.83
N ILE A 148 -4.93 -13.49 -7.60
CA ILE A 148 -3.92 -12.48 -7.29
C ILE A 148 -4.12 -12.03 -5.85
N CYS A 149 -3.03 -12.05 -5.09
CA CYS A 149 -2.96 -11.52 -3.73
C CYS A 149 -2.09 -10.27 -3.71
N ILE A 150 -2.48 -9.31 -2.87
CA ILE A 150 -1.74 -8.08 -2.61
C ILE A 150 -1.38 -8.07 -1.12
N GLY A 151 -0.08 -8.16 -0.84
CA GLY A 151 0.46 -7.95 0.50
C GLY A 151 0.68 -6.46 0.73
N PHE A 152 0.34 -5.97 1.92
CA PHE A 152 0.52 -4.58 2.31
C PHE A 152 1.00 -4.48 3.76
N ALA A 153 1.93 -3.56 3.99
CA ALA A 153 2.34 -3.16 5.33
C ALA A 153 2.61 -1.66 5.38
N MET A 154 2.54 -1.11 6.60
CA MET A 154 2.78 0.28 6.92
C MET A 154 3.41 0.40 8.31
N THR A 155 4.20 1.44 8.54
CA THR A 155 4.70 1.87 9.85
C THR A 155 4.48 3.35 10.03
N HIS A 156 4.28 3.78 11.27
CA HIS A 156 4.06 5.17 11.67
C HIS A 156 5.13 5.60 12.68
N GLY A 157 5.79 6.70 12.38
CA GLY A 157 6.97 7.18 13.08
C GLY A 157 8.24 6.41 12.72
N GLY A 158 9.25 6.60 13.57
CA GLY A 158 10.58 6.05 13.41
C GLY A 158 11.55 6.69 14.38
N LEU A 159 12.66 6.00 14.59
CA LEU A 159 13.76 6.45 15.42
C LEU A 159 14.72 7.33 14.60
N PRO A 160 15.49 8.20 15.28
CA PRO A 160 15.35 8.55 16.70
C PRO A 160 14.21 9.56 16.96
N ASN A 161 13.66 10.22 15.94
CA ASN A 161 12.81 11.41 16.14
C ASN A 161 11.78 11.65 15.03
N GLU A 162 11.35 10.61 14.32
CA GLU A 162 10.30 10.76 13.31
C GLU A 162 8.91 10.73 13.97
N PRO A 163 8.06 11.74 13.69
CA PRO A 163 6.73 11.80 14.30
C PRO A 163 5.83 10.70 13.74
N ALA A 164 4.81 10.30 14.50
CA ALA A 164 3.80 9.32 14.05
C ALA A 164 3.11 9.72 12.72
N SER A 165 3.12 11.00 12.34
CA SER A 165 2.60 11.46 11.05
C SER A 165 3.51 11.14 9.86
N PHE A 166 4.77 10.76 10.08
CA PHE A 166 5.64 10.23 9.05
C PHE A 166 5.42 8.73 8.95
N ALA A 167 5.07 8.25 7.76
CA ALA A 167 4.80 6.85 7.57
C ALA A 167 5.60 6.26 6.42
N ARG A 168 5.86 4.96 6.51
CA ARG A 168 6.45 4.15 5.44
C ARG A 168 5.48 3.04 5.11
N ALA A 169 5.29 2.75 3.85
CA ALA A 169 4.41 1.71 3.36
C ALA A 169 5.14 0.84 2.33
N ALA A 170 4.75 -0.43 2.28
CA ALA A 170 5.23 -1.39 1.31
C ALA A 170 4.07 -2.21 0.77
N ALA A 171 4.13 -2.58 -0.51
CA ALA A 171 3.18 -3.52 -1.10
C ALA A 171 3.82 -4.45 -2.12
N VAL A 172 3.29 -5.66 -2.22
CA VAL A 172 3.76 -6.67 -3.18
C VAL A 172 2.57 -7.40 -3.80
N ARG A 173 2.71 -7.77 -5.08
CA ARG A 173 1.74 -8.63 -5.79
C ARG A 173 2.33 -10.03 -5.92
N TYR A 174 1.54 -11.04 -5.55
CA TYR A 174 1.90 -12.45 -5.69
C TYR A 174 0.68 -13.29 -6.10
N ALA A 175 0.91 -14.55 -6.43
CA ALA A 175 -0.16 -15.50 -6.68
C ALA A 175 -0.77 -15.94 -5.34
N CYS A 176 -2.09 -15.89 -5.22
CA CYS A 176 -2.78 -16.77 -4.29
C CYS A 176 -2.75 -18.20 -4.87
#